data_AF-A0A091B8U3-F1
#
_entry.id   AF-A0A091B8U3-F1
#
_cell.length_a   1.000
_cell.length_b   1.000
_cell.length_c   1.000
_cell.angle_alpha   90.00
_cell.angle_beta   90.00
_cell.angle_gamma   90.00
#
_symmetry.space_group_name_H-M   'P 1'
#
loop_
_entity.id
_entity.type
_entity.pdbx_description
1 polymer ?
#
loop_
_entity_poly.entity_id
_entity_poly.type
_entity_poly.pdbx_seq_one_letter_code
_entity_poly.pdbx_strand_id
1 'polypeptide(L)'
;MDMKRAPAAMPGADEVVLEIRSHYRLKDKPVRMLEVLRVFLPREAQATYEALRRGEVVPVRRGPRAPLEQLASSMEAQGFEVAVRPAGAR
;
A
#
# COMPACT_ATOMS: atom_id res chain seq x y z
N MET A 1 -35.82 23.70 11.54
CA MET A 1 -34.63 23.67 10.67
C MET A 1 -33.76 22.55 11.16
N ASP A 2 -34.04 21.34 10.68
CA ASP A 2 -33.39 20.11 11.09
C ASP A 2 -32.02 20.02 10.41
N MET A 3 -30.98 20.47 11.12
CA MET A 3 -29.60 20.21 10.72
C MET A 3 -29.34 18.72 10.89
N LYS A 4 -29.51 17.96 9.80
CA LYS A 4 -29.06 16.57 9.63
C LYS A 4 -27.59 16.46 10.09
N ARG A 5 -27.37 15.89 11.27
CA ARG A 5 -26.07 15.34 11.67
C ARG A 5 -25.65 14.33 10.61
N ALA A 6 -24.54 14.60 9.91
CA ALA A 6 -23.89 13.59 9.08
C ALA A 6 -23.56 12.36 9.95
N PRO A 7 -23.75 11.12 9.45
CA PRO A 7 -23.37 9.95 10.19
C PRO A 7 -21.85 9.95 10.39
N ALA A 8 -21.41 9.91 11.64
CA ALA A 8 -20.03 9.64 11.98
C ALA A 8 -19.67 8.26 11.42
N ALA A 9 -18.79 8.22 10.42
CA ALA A 9 -18.24 6.97 9.89
C ALA A 9 -17.64 6.19 11.06
N MET A 10 -18.18 5.00 11.34
CA MET A 10 -17.71 4.16 12.44
C MET A 10 -16.24 3.79 12.18
N PRO A 11 -15.30 4.17 13.06
CA PRO A 11 -13.90 3.81 12.89
C PRO A 11 -13.74 2.30 13.10
N GLY A 12 -13.61 1.55 12.00
CA GLY A 12 -13.27 0.13 12.05
C GLY A 12 -13.89 -0.77 10.97
N ALA A 13 -14.97 -0.35 10.29
CA ALA A 13 -15.66 -1.22 9.33
C ALA A 13 -15.03 -1.26 7.92
N ASP A 14 -14.15 -0.32 7.59
CA ASP A 14 -13.60 -0.15 6.24
C ASP A 14 -12.07 0.08 6.24
N GLU A 15 -11.41 -0.35 7.31
CA GLU A 15 -9.95 -0.33 7.34
C GLU A 15 -9.37 -1.50 6.55
N VAL A 16 -8.43 -1.17 5.67
CA VAL A 16 -7.69 -2.12 4.85
C VAL A 16 -6.20 -1.93 5.06
N VAL A 17 -5.44 -2.94 4.66
CA VAL A 17 -3.98 -2.94 4.60
C VAL A 17 -3.57 -3.04 3.14
N LEU A 18 -2.70 -2.13 2.72
CA LEU A 18 -1.99 -2.20 1.45
C LEU A 18 -0.71 -3.00 1.65
N GLU A 19 -0.56 -4.04 0.85
CA GLU A 19 0.62 -4.89 0.79
C GLU A 19 1.33 -4.74 -0.56
N ILE A 20 2.66 -4.77 -0.55
CA ILE A 20 3.47 -4.93 -1.76
C ILE A 20 3.96 -6.37 -1.80
N ARG A 21 3.77 -7.02 -2.95
CA ARG A 21 4.18 -8.41 -3.20
C ARG A 21 5.43 -8.50 -4.06
N SER A 22 5.53 -7.63 -5.07
CA SER A 22 6.63 -7.67 -6.03
C SER A 22 6.71 -6.38 -6.85
N HIS A 23 7.70 -6.30 -7.73
CA HIS A 23 7.84 -5.28 -8.76
C HIS A 23 8.57 -5.89 -9.96
N TYR A 24 8.13 -5.64 -11.20
CA TYR A 24 8.69 -6.30 -12.39
C TYR A 24 10.21 -6.07 -12.56
N ARG A 25 10.72 -4.92 -12.09
CA ARG A 25 12.16 -4.57 -12.12
C ARG A 25 12.99 -5.10 -10.95
N LEU A 26 12.40 -5.85 -10.02
CA LEU A 26 13.11 -6.28 -8.81
C LEU A 26 14.35 -7.12 -9.15
N LYS A 27 14.30 -7.91 -10.23
CA LYS A 27 15.43 -8.75 -10.69
C LYS A 27 16.40 -8.00 -11.61
N ASP A 28 15.89 -7.19 -12.53
CA ASP A 28 16.71 -6.59 -13.59
C ASP A 28 17.27 -5.22 -13.25
N LYS A 29 16.54 -4.37 -12.50
CA LYS A 29 16.93 -2.97 -12.23
C LYS A 29 16.69 -2.62 -10.75
N PRO A 30 17.44 -3.22 -9.81
CA PRO A 30 17.24 -3.06 -8.37
C PRO A 30 17.35 -1.62 -7.88
N VAL A 31 18.34 -0.86 -8.37
CA VAL A 31 18.54 0.55 -7.97
C VAL A 31 17.33 1.41 -8.38
N ARG A 32 16.87 1.24 -9.62
CA ARG A 32 15.71 1.96 -10.15
C ARG A 32 14.44 1.64 -9.36
N MET A 33 14.27 0.38 -8.96
CA MET A 33 13.13 -0.04 -8.15
C MET A 33 13.14 0.61 -6.76
N LEU A 34 14.32 0.67 -6.10
CA LEU A 34 14.46 1.36 -4.82
C LEU A 34 14.15 2.86 -4.93
N GLU A 35 14.56 3.52 -6.03
CA GLU A 35 14.19 4.92 -6.30
C GLU A 35 12.67 5.11 -6.38
N VAL A 36 11.96 4.23 -7.09
CA VAL A 36 10.50 4.29 -7.17
C VAL A 36 9.87 4.04 -5.80
N LEU A 37 10.35 3.06 -5.03
CA LEU A 37 9.88 2.82 -3.67
C LEU A 37 10.02 4.06 -2.78
N ARG A 38 11.10 4.83 -2.91
CA ARG A 38 11.32 6.07 -2.13
C ARG A 38 10.29 7.16 -2.43
N VAL A 39 9.68 7.17 -3.62
CA VAL A 39 8.60 8.10 -3.95
C VAL A 39 7.34 7.80 -3.11
N PHE A 40 7.01 6.52 -2.94
CA PHE A 40 5.82 6.10 -2.21
C PHE A 40 6.05 5.92 -0.70
N LEU A 41 7.23 5.45 -0.31
CA LEU A 41 7.60 5.03 1.04
C LEU A 41 8.98 5.60 1.43
N PRO A 42 9.15 6.92 1.54
CA PRO A 42 10.46 7.55 1.69
C PRO A 42 11.25 7.08 2.92
N ARG A 43 10.55 6.69 4.01
CA ARG A 43 11.18 6.22 5.25
C ARG A 43 11.42 4.71 5.27
N GLU A 44 10.54 3.93 4.64
CA GLU A 44 10.52 2.46 4.73
C GLU A 44 11.03 1.76 3.46
N ALA A 45 11.38 2.53 2.41
CA ALA A 45 11.75 1.99 1.10
C ALA A 45 12.88 0.96 1.17
N GLN A 46 13.93 1.20 1.97
CA GLN A 46 15.06 0.29 2.10
C GLN A 46 14.63 -1.05 2.70
N ALA A 47 13.93 -1.02 3.84
CA ALA A 47 13.44 -2.23 4.51
C ALA A 47 12.46 -3.01 3.64
N THR A 48 11.56 -2.30 2.95
CA THR A 48 10.58 -2.88 2.02
C THR A 48 11.27 -3.54 0.84
N TYR A 49 12.26 -2.89 0.23
CA TYR A 49 13.06 -3.44 -0.86
C TYR A 49 13.77 -4.74 -0.46
N GLU A 50 14.39 -4.78 0.72
CA GLU A 50 15.07 -5.97 1.21
C GLU A 50 14.12 -7.14 1.46
N ALA A 51 12.95 -6.87 2.04
CA ALA A 51 11.90 -7.88 2.22
C ALA A 51 11.40 -8.43 0.89
N LEU A 52 11.12 -7.56 -0.09
CA LEU A 52 10.72 -7.97 -1.44
C LEU A 52 11.81 -8.81 -2.11
N ARG A 53 13.09 -8.50 -1.92
CA ARG A 53 14.22 -9.32 -2.42
C ARG A 53 14.27 -10.72 -1.82
N ARG A 54 13.73 -10.91 -0.60
CA ARG A 54 13.58 -12.22 0.03
C ARG A 54 12.29 -12.93 -0.40
N GLY A 55 11.47 -12.31 -1.26
CA GLY A 55 10.18 -12.85 -1.68
C GLY A 55 9.08 -12.67 -0.63
N GLU A 56 9.26 -11.76 0.33
CA GLU A 56 8.28 -11.49 1.38
C GLU A 56 7.22 -10.50 0.88
N VAL A 57 5.98 -10.70 1.34
CA VAL A 57 4.89 -9.72 1.16
C VAL A 57 4.96 -8.72 2.30
N VAL A 58 5.02 -7.42 1.96
CA VAL A 58 5.25 -6.34 2.93
C VAL A 58 3.98 -5.51 3.11
N PRO A 59 3.39 -5.43 4.30
CA PRO A 59 2.35 -4.45 4.59
C PRO A 59 2.99 -3.06 4.71
N VAL A 60 2.53 -2.10 3.92
CA VAL A 60 3.17 -0.76 3.83
C VAL A 60 2.28 0.36 4.34
N ARG A 61 0.96 0.15 4.39
CA ARG A 61 0.04 1.16 4.96
C ARG A 61 -1.28 0.53 5.39
N ARG A 62 -1.81 1.00 6.52
CA ARG A 62 -3.17 0.71 6.99
C ARG A 62 -3.98 1.98 7.01
N GLY A 63 -5.25 1.91 6.66
CA GLY A 63 -6.15 3.05 6.66
C GLY A 63 -7.46 2.80 5.92
N PRO A 64 -8.21 3.86 5.60
CA PRO A 64 -9.47 3.75 4.86
C PRO A 64 -9.26 3.15 3.46
N ARG A 65 -10.25 2.40 2.97
CA ARG A 65 -10.16 1.71 1.67
C ARG A 65 -9.88 2.64 0.50
N ALA A 66 -10.72 3.65 0.28
CA ALA A 66 -10.64 4.47 -0.93
C ALA A 66 -9.27 5.16 -1.14
N PRO A 67 -8.65 5.80 -0.14
CA PRO A 67 -7.29 6.33 -0.26
C PRO A 67 -6.23 5.26 -0.55
N LEU A 68 -6.38 4.05 0.03
CA LEU A 68 -5.43 2.95 -0.19
C LEU A 68 -5.60 2.30 -1.56
N GLU A 69 -6.82 2.21 -2.09
CA GLU A 69 -7.06 1.76 -3.47
C GLU A 69 -6.50 2.76 -4.49
N GLN A 70 -6.64 4.06 -4.24
CA GLN A 70 -6.03 5.09 -5.09
C GLN A 70 -4.49 5.00 -5.09
N LEU A 71 -3.89 4.79 -3.91
CA LEU A 71 -2.46 4.55 -3.78
C LEU A 71 -2.04 3.26 -4.49
N ALA A 72 -2.78 2.16 -4.29
CA ALA A 72 -2.53 0.88 -4.95
C ALA A 72 -2.51 1.04 -6.47
N SER A 73 -3.52 1.68 -7.04
CA SER A 73 -3.60 1.94 -8.49
C SER A 73 -2.42 2.76 -9.00
N SER A 74 -1.98 3.76 -8.23
CA SER A 74 -0.79 4.57 -8.56
C SER A 74 0.50 3.74 -8.54
N MET A 75 0.61 2.78 -7.63
CA MET A 75 1.75 1.87 -7.54
C MET A 75 1.73 0.82 -8.66
N GLU A 76 0.56 0.27 -8.98
CA GLU A 76 0.39 -0.65 -10.11
C GLU A 76 0.79 0.01 -11.44
N ALA A 77 0.44 1.28 -11.64
CA ALA A 77 0.85 2.05 -12.81
C ALA A 77 2.38 2.23 -12.91
N GLN A 78 3.11 2.16 -11.79
CA GLN A 78 4.58 2.14 -11.77
C GLN A 78 5.17 0.72 -11.91
N GLY A 79 4.32 -0.31 -11.88
CA GLY A 79 4.69 -1.72 -12.07
C GLY A 79 4.90 -2.50 -10.78
N PHE A 80 4.37 -2.02 -9.65
CA PHE A 80 4.28 -2.83 -8.44
C PHE A 80 3.15 -3.85 -8.56
N GLU A 81 3.38 -5.03 -7.99
CA GLU A 81 2.32 -5.96 -7.65
C GLU A 81 1.90 -5.68 -6.21
N VAL A 82 0.66 -5.23 -6.01
CA VAL A 82 0.12 -4.85 -4.71
C VAL A 82 -1.19 -5.57 -4.42
N ALA A 83 -1.60 -5.58 -3.16
CA ALA A 83 -2.91 -6.07 -2.75
C ALA A 83 -3.49 -5.22 -1.62
N VAL A 84 -4.80 -4.98 -1.69
CA VAL A 84 -5.57 -4.34 -0.63
C VAL A 84 -6.39 -5.42 0.07
N ARG A 85 -6.17 -5.63 1.38
CA ARG A 85 -6.88 -6.63 2.17
C ARG A 85 -7.60 -6.02 3.36
N PRO A 86 -8.74 -6.59 3.82
CA PRO A 86 -9.37 -6.16 5.06
C PRO A 86 -8.38 -6.27 6.23
N ALA A 87 -8.29 -5.24 7.07
CA ALA A 87 -7.35 -5.23 8.20
C ALA A 87 -7.66 -6.27 9.30
N GLY A 88 -8.82 -6.93 9.22
CA GLY A 88 -9.28 -7.97 10.14
C GLY A 88 -9.29 -9.40 9.57
N ALA A 89 -8.88 -9.61 8.32
CA ALA A 89 -8.78 -10.95 7.75
C ALA A 89 -7.48 -11.61 8.23
N ARG A 90 -7.57 -12.36 9.33
CA ARG A 90 -6.47 -13.19 9.87
C ARG A 90 -6.57 -14.61 9.33
#